data_AF-A0A359JI57-F1
#
_entry.id   AF-A0A359JI57-F1
#
_cell.length_a   1.000
_cell.length_b   1.000
_cell.length_c   1.000
_cell.angle_alpha   90.00
_cell.angle_beta   90.00
_cell.angle_gamma   90.00
#
_symmetry.space_group_name_H-M   'P 1'
#
loop_
_entity.id
_entity.type
_entity.pdbx_description
1 polymer ?
#
loop_
_entity_poly.entity_id
_entity_poly.type
_entity_poly.pdbx_seq_one_letter_code
_entity_poly.pdbx_strand_id
1 'polypeptide(L)' 'KLLDLVWGADFEGSDRVVDNHIKKLRKALGPHGNSVKTVIGGGYKIVP' A
#
# COMPACT_ATOMS: atom_id res chain seq x y z
N LYS A 1 5.07 -7.11 -10.68
CA LYS A 1 3.99 -6.96 -9.68
C LYS A 1 4.24 -5.67 -8.91
N LEU A 2 3.22 -5.04 -8.32
CA LEU A 2 3.40 -3.73 -7.63
C LEU A 2 4.43 -3.80 -6.49
N LEU A 3 4.52 -4.95 -5.82
CA LEU A 3 5.53 -5.25 -4.79
C LEU A 3 6.97 -5.12 -5.31
N ASP A 4 7.27 -5.69 -6.49
CA ASP A 4 8.61 -5.66 -7.09
C ASP A 4 9.06 -4.23 -7.44
N LEU A 5 8.12 -3.36 -7.82
CA LEU A 5 8.41 -1.97 -8.24
C LEU A 5 8.62 -1.02 -7.06
N VAL A 6 8.05 -1.32 -5.89
CA VAL A 6 8.07 -0.42 -4.72
C VAL A 6 9.12 -0.83 -3.70
N TRP A 7 9.37 -2.14 -3.53
CA TRP A 7 10.32 -2.65 -2.54
C TRP A 7 11.53 -3.39 -3.13
N GLY A 8 11.54 -3.67 -4.44
CA GLY A 8 12.54 -4.53 -5.07
C GLY A 8 12.22 -6.02 -4.89
N ALA A 9 12.83 -6.88 -5.71
CA ALA A 9 12.60 -8.32 -5.72
C ALA A 9 12.98 -9.04 -4.40
N ASP A 10 13.67 -8.34 -3.49
CA ASP A 10 14.25 -8.88 -2.26
C ASP A 10 13.41 -8.60 -0.99
N PHE A 11 12.15 -8.20 -1.15
CA PHE A 11 11.27 -7.95 0.00
C PHE A 11 10.74 -9.26 0.62
N GLU A 12 11.47 -9.79 1.60
CA GLU A 12 11.04 -10.92 2.46
C GLU A 12 9.97 -10.53 3.51
N GLY A 13 9.27 -9.41 3.33
CA GLY A 13 8.24 -8.97 4.27
C GLY A 13 6.87 -9.58 3.96
N SER A 14 6.18 -10.10 4.99
CA SER A 14 4.80 -10.59 4.82
C SER A 14 3.85 -9.45 4.42
N ASP A 15 2.76 -9.78 3.72
CA ASP A 15 1.67 -8.84 3.37
C ASP A 15 1.21 -7.95 4.54
N ARG A 16 1.32 -8.44 5.77
CA ARG A 16 0.95 -7.70 7.00
C ARG A 16 1.82 -6.46 7.24
N VAL A 17 3.05 -6.46 6.76
CA VAL A 17 3.96 -5.30 6.84
C VAL A 17 3.47 -4.20 5.90
N VAL A 18 3.03 -4.57 4.70
CA VAL A 18 2.47 -3.64 3.70
C VAL A 18 1.22 -2.97 4.24
N ASP A 19 0.31 -3.73 4.85
CA ASP A 19 -0.93 -3.20 5.44
C ASP A 19 -0.64 -2.11 6.49
N ASN A 20 0.37 -2.33 7.33
CA ASN A 20 0.77 -1.36 8.35
C ASN A 20 1.34 -0.09 7.72
N HIS A 21 2.09 -0.20 6.63
CA HIS A 21 2.60 0.95 5.88
C HIS A 21 1.48 1.71 5.19
N ILE A 22 0.51 1.02 4.59
CA ILE A 22 -0.67 1.64 3.99
C ILE A 22 -1.50 2.38 5.05
N LYS A 23 -1.66 1.80 6.25
CA LYS A 23 -2.36 2.46 7.35
C LYS A 23 -1.65 3.75 7.78
N LYS A 24 -0.31 3.72 7.90
CA LYS A 24 0.50 4.91 8.20
C LYS A 24 0.40 5.95 7.09
N LEU A 25 0.49 5.53 5.83
CA LEU A 25 0.38 6.40 4.66
C LEU A 25 -0.97 7.12 4.60
N ARG A 26 -2.08 6.39 4.76
CA ARG A 26 -3.44 6.98 4.80
C ARG A 26 -3.56 8.04 5.89
N LYS A 27 -2.95 7.82 7.06
CA LYS A 27 -2.94 8.80 8.15
C LYS A 27 -2.10 10.03 7.80
N ALA A 28 -0.92 9.84 7.20
CA ALA A 28 -0.03 10.93 6.79
C ALA A 28 -0.63 11.82 5.69
N LEU A 29 -1.45 11.24 4.81
CA LEU A 29 -2.15 11.96 3.73
C LEU A 29 -3.35 12.80 4.22
N GLY A 30 -3.76 12.67 5.48
CA GLY A 30 -4.85 13.45 6.06
C GLY A 30 -6.15 13.34 5.23
N PRO A 31 -6.75 14.46 4.78
CA PRO A 31 -7.97 14.45 3.95
C PRO A 31 -7.85 13.60 2.68
N HIS A 32 -6.64 13.48 2.13
CA HIS A 32 -6.37 12.71 0.91
C HIS A 32 -6.14 11.22 1.18
N GLY A 33 -6.18 10.74 2.42
CA GLY A 33 -5.98 9.33 2.74
C GLY A 33 -6.96 8.39 2.04
N ASN A 34 -8.14 8.90 1.68
CA ASN A 34 -9.16 8.16 0.95
C ASN A 34 -8.81 7.88 -0.53
N SER A 35 -7.78 8.51 -1.07
CA SER A 35 -7.21 8.22 -2.41
C SER A 35 -6.55 6.85 -2.47
N VAL A 36 -6.08 6.30 -1.34
CA VAL A 36 -5.45 4.97 -1.30
C VAL A 36 -6.52 3.91 -1.05
N LYS A 37 -6.99 3.25 -2.10
CA LYS A 37 -8.03 2.21 -2.03
C LYS A 37 -7.43 0.80 -1.95
N THR A 38 -8.08 -0.05 -1.17
CA THR A 38 -7.81 -1.49 -1.14
C THR A 38 -8.55 -2.17 -2.28
N VAL A 39 -7.86 -3.02 -3.03
CA VAL A 39 -8.40 -3.89 -4.07
C VAL A 39 -8.35 -5.31 -3.53
N ILE A 40 -9.51 -5.90 -3.27
CA ILE A 40 -9.61 -7.27 -2.71
C ILE A 40 -8.95 -8.25 -3.70
N GLY A 41 -7.98 -9.03 -3.23
CA GLY A 41 -7.19 -9.95 -4.05
C GLY A 41 -6.17 -9.28 -4.99
N GLY A 42 -6.08 -7.94 -5.00
CA GLY A 42 -5.22 -7.16 -5.90
C GLY A 42 -4.28 -6.16 -5.22
N GLY A 43 -4.36 -5.99 -3.90
CA GLY A 43 -3.50 -5.10 -3.11
C GLY A 43 -4.07 -3.69 -2.97
N TYR A 44 -3.32 -2.68 -3.40
CA TYR A 44 -3.64 -1.26 -3.16
C TYR A 44 -3.48 -0.43 -4.43
N LYS A 45 -4.34 0.58 -4.61
CA LYS A 45 -4.27 1.54 -5.72
C LYS A 45 -4.48 2.97 -5.23
N ILE A 46 -3.85 3.91 -5.93
CA ILE A 46 -4.15 5.33 -5.79
C ILE A 46 -5.25 5.68 -6.80
N VAL A 47 -6.30 6.33 -6.34
CA VAL A 47 -7.33 6.92 -7.19
C VAL A 47 -7.28 8.44 -7.06
N PRO A 48 -7.58 9.19 -8.14
CA PRO A 48 -7.74 10.65 -8.08
C PRO A 48 -8.74 11.08 -7.00
#